data_AF-A0A969GYK0-F1
#
_entry.id   AF-A0A969GYK0-F1
#
_cell.length_a   1.000
_cell.length_b   1.000
_cell.length_c   1.000
_cell.angle_alpha   90.00
_cell.angle_beta   90.00
_cell.angle_gamma   90.00
#
_symmetry.space_group_name_H-M   'P 1'
#
loop_
_entity.id
_entity.type
_entity.pdbx_description
1 polymer ?
#
loop_
_entity_poly.entity_id
_entity_poly.type
_entity_poly.pdbx_seq_one_letter_code
_entity_poly.pdbx_strand_id
1 'polypeptide(L)'
;MSEAEKPLTVPKELLGAPGDFNPTLLMFLAAVALVVVSTLGYWRWHWVDWCCFVINVIALHMVGTVIHDASHHVAHRDRIVNAALGHGSALMLGFSFPVFTRVHMQHHANVNDPDNDPDHFVSTGGPLWLIAARFFYHEIFFFKRKLWRKYELLEWFLARLIVISIV
;
A
#
# COMPACT_ATOMS: atom_id res chain seq x y z
N MET A 1 30.87 3.53 35.26
CA MET A 1 29.54 3.78 34.65
C MET A 1 29.40 2.78 33.52
N SER A 2 28.46 1.84 33.62
CA SER A 2 28.24 0.83 32.59
C SER A 2 27.62 1.54 31.39
N GLU A 3 28.36 1.66 30.28
CA GLU A 3 27.74 2.04 29.01
C GLU A 3 26.72 0.93 28.66
N ALA A 4 25.48 1.33 28.41
CA ALA A 4 24.50 0.40 27.86
C ALA A 4 24.95 0.04 26.44
N GLU A 5 25.35 -1.22 26.21
CA GLU A 5 25.53 -1.77 24.86
C GLU A 5 24.22 -1.58 24.10
N LYS A 6 24.16 -0.59 23.21
CA LYS A 6 23.02 -0.44 22.29
C LYS A 6 23.00 -1.68 21.40
N PRO A 7 21.89 -2.45 21.36
CA PRO A 7 21.79 -3.56 20.42
C PRO A 7 21.91 -3.02 18.99
N LEU A 8 22.75 -3.67 18.18
CA LEU A 8 22.97 -3.33 16.76
C LEU A 8 21.72 -3.55 15.88
N THR A 9 20.70 -4.23 16.43
CA THR A 9 19.46 -4.58 15.75
C THR A 9 18.25 -4.18 16.59
N VAL A 10 17.16 -3.81 15.91
CA VAL A 10 15.87 -3.49 16.55
C VAL A 10 15.37 -4.69 17.36
N PRO A 11 14.84 -4.49 18.59
CA PRO A 11 14.26 -5.56 19.39
C PRO A 11 13.17 -6.33 18.62
N LYS A 12 13.20 -7.67 18.71
CA LYS A 12 12.29 -8.54 17.93
C LYS A 12 10.83 -8.36 18.34
N GLU A 13 10.56 -7.97 19.57
CA GLU A 13 9.22 -7.65 20.06
C GLU A 13 8.59 -6.42 19.37
N LEU A 14 9.41 -5.56 18.77
CA LEU A 14 8.96 -4.41 17.97
C LEU A 14 8.81 -4.76 16.48
N LEU A 15 9.09 -6.01 16.11
CA LEU A 15 9.05 -6.51 14.73
C LEU A 15 7.97 -7.57 14.60
N GLY A 16 7.15 -7.46 13.56
CA GLY A 16 6.15 -8.48 13.24
C GLY A 16 4.72 -8.02 13.44
N ALA A 17 3.79 -8.91 13.12
CA ALA A 17 2.37 -8.63 13.19
C ALA A 17 1.88 -8.53 14.65
N PRO A 18 0.88 -7.66 14.91
CA PRO A 18 0.35 -7.43 16.25
C PRO A 18 -0.27 -8.70 16.87
N GLY A 19 -0.48 -8.62 18.18
CA GLY A 19 -1.00 -9.68 19.05
C GLY A 19 -2.45 -10.06 18.81
N ASP A 20 -3.20 -10.16 19.91
CA ASP A 20 -4.62 -10.52 19.87
C ASP A 20 -5.47 -9.40 19.28
N PHE A 21 -5.10 -8.15 19.54
CA PHE A 21 -5.70 -6.98 18.91
C PHE A 21 -4.88 -6.55 17.69
N ASN A 22 -5.51 -6.45 16.52
CA ASN A 22 -4.87 -6.07 15.27
C ASN A 22 -5.40 -4.72 14.75
N PRO A 23 -4.70 -3.59 15.03
CA PRO A 23 -5.07 -2.28 14.53
C PRO A 23 -5.11 -2.21 13.00
N THR A 24 -4.17 -2.87 12.30
CA THR A 24 -4.07 -2.85 10.84
C THR A 24 -5.29 -3.52 10.19
N LEU A 25 -5.77 -4.63 10.75
CA LEU A 25 -7.02 -5.27 10.34
C LEU A 25 -8.23 -4.36 10.57
N LEU A 26 -8.32 -3.72 11.75
CA LEU A 26 -9.40 -2.78 12.06
C LEU A 26 -9.39 -1.58 11.10
N MET A 27 -8.22 -1.02 10.80
CA MET A 27 -8.05 0.06 9.84
C MET A 27 -8.55 -0.35 8.45
N PHE A 28 -8.22 -1.55 8.00
CA PHE A 28 -8.70 -2.06 6.70
C PHE A 28 -10.23 -2.16 6.67
N LEU A 29 -10.83 -2.80 7.67
CA LEU A 29 -12.29 -2.96 7.74
C LEU A 29 -13.01 -1.61 7.80
N ALA A 30 -12.46 -0.66 8.57
CA ALA A 30 -12.98 0.70 8.65
C ALA A 30 -12.88 1.42 7.30
N ALA A 31 -11.75 1.32 6.60
CA ALA A 31 -11.57 1.94 5.29
C ALA A 31 -12.54 1.37 4.23
N VAL A 32 -12.73 0.05 4.20
CA VAL A 32 -13.73 -0.59 3.33
C VAL A 32 -15.14 -0.10 3.66
N ALA A 33 -15.50 -0.06 4.94
CA ALA A 33 -16.80 0.45 5.37
C ALA A 33 -17.00 1.92 4.96
N LEU A 34 -15.98 2.77 5.12
CA LEU A 34 -16.02 4.17 4.71
C LEU A 34 -16.25 4.33 3.20
N VAL A 35 -15.55 3.57 2.35
CA VAL A 35 -15.77 3.64 0.89
C VAL A 35 -17.15 3.14 0.52
N VAL A 36 -17.62 2.04 1.10
CA VAL A 36 -18.97 1.50 0.84
C VAL A 36 -20.04 2.50 1.26
N VAL A 37 -19.95 3.06 2.47
CA VAL A 37 -20.91 4.06 2.98
C VAL A 37 -20.86 5.34 2.17
N SER A 38 -19.66 5.83 1.81
CA SER A 38 -19.50 7.02 0.95
C SER A 38 -20.15 6.83 -0.42
N THR A 39 -19.93 5.65 -1.03
CA THR A 39 -20.49 5.29 -2.33
C THR A 39 -22.02 5.19 -2.28
N LEU A 40 -22.56 4.49 -1.28
CA LEU A 40 -24.01 4.42 -1.07
C LEU A 40 -24.61 5.79 -0.75
N GLY A 41 -23.93 6.60 0.06
CA GLY A 41 -24.35 7.95 0.41
C GLY A 41 -24.43 8.87 -0.79
N TYR A 42 -23.45 8.80 -1.68
CA TYR A 42 -23.47 9.53 -2.94
C TYR A 42 -24.65 9.10 -3.83
N TRP A 43 -24.75 7.80 -4.13
CA TRP A 43 -25.69 7.31 -5.14
C TRP A 43 -27.13 7.16 -4.65
N ARG A 44 -27.35 6.80 -3.38
CA ARG A 44 -28.68 6.46 -2.85
C ARG A 44 -29.32 7.59 -2.06
N TRP A 45 -28.50 8.41 -1.40
CA TRP A 45 -28.95 9.46 -0.48
C TRP A 45 -28.53 10.86 -0.90
N HIS A 46 -27.85 11.01 -2.04
CA HIS A 46 -27.41 12.29 -2.59
C HIS A 46 -26.64 13.14 -1.57
N TRP A 47 -25.72 12.50 -0.84
CA TRP A 47 -24.82 13.21 0.06
C TRP A 47 -24.01 14.25 -0.69
N VAL A 48 -23.69 15.35 0.01
CA VAL A 48 -22.91 16.46 -0.54
C VAL A 48 -21.53 15.96 -0.99
N ASP A 49 -21.12 16.33 -2.20
CA ASP A 49 -19.88 15.85 -2.85
C ASP A 49 -18.65 15.95 -1.96
N TRP A 50 -18.48 17.09 -1.27
CA TRP A 50 -17.35 17.32 -0.38
C TRP A 50 -17.30 16.35 0.81
N CYS A 51 -18.44 15.91 1.32
CA CYS A 51 -18.49 14.92 2.39
C CYS A 51 -17.98 13.56 1.89
N CYS A 52 -18.45 13.11 0.73
CA CYS A 52 -17.99 11.88 0.10
C CYS A 52 -16.50 11.94 -0.26
N PHE A 53 -16.03 13.08 -0.77
CA PHE A 53 -14.61 13.31 -1.06
C PHE A 53 -13.74 13.12 0.19
N VAL A 54 -14.06 13.81 1.30
CA VAL A 54 -13.28 13.71 2.55
C VAL A 54 -13.27 12.29 3.10
N ILE A 55 -14.42 11.60 3.09
CA ILE A 55 -14.52 10.21 3.54
C ILE A 55 -13.61 9.31 2.71
N ASN A 56 -13.62 9.46 1.38
CA ASN A 56 -12.77 8.68 0.49
C ASN A 56 -11.29 8.99 0.67
N VAL A 57 -10.91 10.26 0.89
CA VAL A 57 -9.52 10.63 1.20
C VAL A 57 -9.03 9.93 2.47
N ILE A 58 -9.84 9.93 3.54
CA ILE A 58 -9.51 9.24 4.79
C ILE A 58 -9.37 7.73 4.56
N ALA A 59 -10.33 7.12 3.86
CA ALA A 59 -10.31 5.68 3.60
C ALA A 59 -9.07 5.27 2.78
N LEU A 60 -8.74 6.02 1.72
CA LEU A 60 -7.56 5.78 0.89
C LEU A 60 -6.25 5.98 1.67
N HIS A 61 -6.20 6.98 2.57
CA HIS A 61 -5.06 7.16 3.46
C HIS A 61 -4.87 5.96 4.40
N MET A 62 -5.95 5.45 4.99
CA MET A 62 -5.90 4.29 5.89
C MET A 62 -5.37 3.03 5.18
N VAL A 63 -5.84 2.73 3.98
CA VAL A 63 -5.33 1.55 3.23
C VAL A 63 -3.90 1.72 2.75
N GLY A 64 -3.39 2.96 2.65
CA GLY A 64 -1.97 3.24 2.45
C GLY A 64 -1.08 2.66 3.56
N THR A 65 -1.51 2.76 4.82
CA THR A 65 -0.82 2.09 5.93
C THR A 65 -0.97 0.56 5.88
N VAL A 66 -2.16 0.06 5.53
CA VAL A 66 -2.41 -1.39 5.47
C VAL A 66 -1.58 -2.06 4.37
N ILE A 67 -1.50 -1.48 3.16
CA ILE A 67 -0.70 -2.04 2.07
C ILE A 67 0.81 -2.02 2.38
N HIS A 68 1.27 -0.98 3.08
CA HIS A 68 2.64 -0.87 3.58
C HIS A 68 2.95 -2.04 4.52
N ASP A 69 2.17 -2.21 5.58
CA ASP A 69 2.38 -3.27 6.58
C ASP A 69 2.25 -4.66 5.94
N ALA A 70 1.30 -4.83 5.01
CA ALA A 70 1.11 -6.09 4.31
C ALA A 70 2.33 -6.44 3.44
N SER A 71 2.97 -5.45 2.82
CA SER A 71 4.19 -5.63 2.03
C SER A 71 5.38 -6.08 2.88
N HIS A 72 5.40 -5.68 4.16
CA HIS A 72 6.37 -6.16 5.14
C HIS A 72 5.99 -7.50 5.79
N HIS A 73 4.85 -8.09 5.41
CA HIS A 73 4.31 -9.32 6.01
C HIS A 73 3.98 -9.17 7.50
N VAL A 74 3.60 -7.95 7.92
CA VAL A 74 3.28 -7.64 9.31
C VAL A 74 1.85 -7.10 9.51
N ALA A 75 1.04 -7.00 8.45
CA ALA A 75 -0.37 -6.62 8.61
C ALA A 75 -1.18 -7.69 9.35
N HIS A 76 -0.80 -8.96 9.22
CA HIS A 76 -1.45 -10.06 9.94
C HIS A 76 -0.50 -11.27 10.12
N ARG A 77 -0.67 -12.04 11.19
CA ARG A 77 0.13 -13.25 11.50
C ARG A 77 -0.11 -14.38 10.49
N ASP A 78 -1.38 -14.57 10.15
CA ASP A 78 -1.79 -15.45 9.06
C ASP A 78 -1.41 -14.84 7.70
N ARG A 79 -0.67 -15.60 6.89
CA ARG A 79 -0.14 -15.14 5.60
C ARG A 79 -1.22 -14.92 4.54
N ILE A 80 -2.29 -15.70 4.57
CA ILE A 80 -3.41 -15.58 3.63
C ILE A 80 -4.18 -14.30 3.95
N VAL A 81 -4.45 -14.04 5.24
CA VAL A 81 -5.09 -12.80 5.67
C VAL A 81 -4.22 -11.59 5.34
N ASN A 82 -2.91 -11.65 5.60
CA ASN A 82 -1.98 -10.57 5.23
C ASN A 82 -2.02 -10.28 3.72
N ALA A 83 -1.98 -11.32 2.89
CA ALA A 83 -2.10 -11.17 1.44
C ALA A 83 -3.44 -10.56 1.04
N ALA A 84 -4.56 -11.00 1.62
CA ALA A 84 -5.87 -10.44 1.36
C ALA A 84 -5.95 -8.94 1.72
N LEU A 85 -5.39 -8.53 2.87
CA LEU A 85 -5.28 -7.12 3.27
C LEU A 85 -4.45 -6.30 2.27
N GLY A 86 -3.33 -6.87 1.80
CA GLY A 86 -2.46 -6.25 0.81
C GLY A 86 -3.14 -6.08 -0.55
N HIS A 87 -3.73 -7.15 -1.09
CA HIS A 87 -4.44 -7.10 -2.38
C HIS A 87 -5.69 -6.22 -2.32
N GLY A 88 -6.47 -6.26 -1.24
CA GLY A 88 -7.64 -5.41 -1.05
C GLY A 88 -7.26 -3.93 -1.00
N SER A 89 -6.23 -3.59 -0.23
CA SER A 89 -5.70 -2.21 -0.15
C SER A 89 -5.14 -1.75 -1.49
N ALA A 90 -4.39 -2.61 -2.20
CA ALA A 90 -3.88 -2.30 -3.52
C ALA A 90 -4.99 -2.03 -4.53
N LEU A 91 -6.06 -2.84 -4.53
CA LEU A 91 -7.22 -2.63 -5.40
C LEU A 91 -7.88 -1.26 -5.14
N MET A 92 -8.10 -0.90 -3.86
CA MET A 92 -8.67 0.40 -3.49
C MET A 92 -7.81 1.58 -3.95
N LEU A 93 -6.48 1.41 -3.98
CA LEU A 93 -5.53 2.42 -4.44
C LEU A 93 -5.28 2.39 -5.95
N GLY A 94 -5.86 1.42 -6.68
CA GLY A 94 -5.59 1.23 -8.11
C GLY A 94 -4.19 0.67 -8.41
N PHE A 95 -3.56 0.01 -7.44
CA PHE A 95 -2.23 -0.59 -7.55
C PHE A 95 -2.28 -2.12 -7.71
N SER A 96 -1.14 -2.69 -8.09
CA SER A 96 -0.88 -4.12 -8.02
C SER A 96 -0.08 -4.41 -6.76
N PHE A 97 -0.62 -5.21 -5.83
CA PHE A 97 0.05 -5.56 -4.59
C PHE A 97 1.47 -6.13 -4.79
N PRO A 98 1.71 -7.11 -5.68
CA PRO A 98 3.07 -7.64 -5.87
C PRO A 98 4.02 -6.60 -6.46
N VAL A 99 3.56 -5.72 -7.35
CA VAL A 99 4.39 -4.61 -7.84
C VAL A 99 4.78 -3.71 -6.67
N PHE A 100 3.79 -3.25 -5.90
CA PHE A 100 3.99 -2.37 -4.76
C PHE A 100 4.96 -2.99 -3.74
N THR A 101 4.77 -4.26 -3.35
CA THR A 101 5.67 -4.94 -2.41
C THR A 101 7.10 -5.00 -2.93
N ARG A 102 7.32 -5.28 -4.21
CA ARG A 102 8.68 -5.38 -4.78
C ARG A 102 9.38 -4.03 -4.84
N VAL A 103 8.70 -2.98 -5.28
CA VAL A 103 9.27 -1.64 -5.38
C VAL A 103 9.47 -1.00 -4.00
N HIS A 104 8.56 -1.23 -3.06
CA HIS A 104 8.66 -0.75 -1.69
C HIS A 104 9.91 -1.30 -0.97
N MET A 105 10.22 -2.58 -1.23
CA MET A 105 11.47 -3.17 -0.71
C MET A 105 12.72 -2.58 -1.37
N GLN A 106 12.65 -2.13 -2.63
CA GLN A 106 13.76 -1.42 -3.26
C GLN A 106 13.93 -0.01 -2.70
N HIS A 107 12.83 0.68 -2.39
CA HIS A 107 12.86 1.94 -1.65
C HIS A 107 13.56 1.77 -0.31
N HIS A 108 13.12 0.84 0.54
CA HIS A 108 13.78 0.59 1.84
C HIS A 108 15.27 0.22 1.73
N ALA A 109 15.66 -0.51 0.69
CA ALA A 109 17.05 -0.90 0.48
C ALA A 109 17.93 0.26 -0.02
N ASN A 110 17.35 1.26 -0.70
CA ASN A 110 18.08 2.31 -1.40
C ASN A 110 17.52 3.72 -1.13
N VAL A 111 16.96 3.97 0.06
CA VAL A 111 16.20 5.20 0.36
C VAL A 111 16.93 6.46 -0.12
N ASN A 112 16.24 7.28 -0.92
CA ASN A 112 16.72 8.52 -1.56
C ASN A 112 17.84 8.37 -2.61
N ASP A 113 18.24 7.16 -2.98
CA ASP A 113 19.17 6.94 -4.09
C ASP A 113 18.50 7.34 -5.42
N PRO A 114 19.12 8.22 -6.23
CA PRO A 114 18.48 8.77 -7.42
C PRO A 114 18.17 7.72 -8.50
N ASP A 115 18.90 6.60 -8.53
CA ASP A 115 18.79 5.59 -9.59
C ASP A 115 18.08 4.31 -9.13
N ASN A 116 18.23 3.98 -7.85
CA ASN A 116 17.81 2.70 -7.28
C ASN A 116 16.60 2.82 -6.35
N ASP A 117 16.20 4.02 -5.95
CA ASP A 117 14.95 4.27 -5.25
C ASP A 117 13.82 4.62 -6.25
N PRO A 118 12.79 3.78 -6.41
CA PRO A 118 11.66 4.13 -7.25
C PRO A 118 10.90 5.38 -6.76
N ASP A 119 10.89 5.64 -5.45
CA ASP A 119 10.15 6.74 -4.83
C ASP A 119 10.87 8.09 -5.00
N HIS A 120 12.18 8.06 -5.30
CA HIS A 120 12.92 9.26 -5.66
C HIS A 120 12.28 9.93 -6.88
N PHE A 121 11.99 9.17 -7.94
CA PHE A 121 11.30 9.71 -9.13
C PHE A 121 9.86 10.16 -8.81
N VAL A 122 9.12 9.38 -8.01
CA VAL A 122 7.76 9.74 -7.60
C VAL A 122 7.74 11.09 -6.87
N SER A 123 8.79 11.40 -6.12
CA SER A 123 8.93 12.64 -5.37
C SER A 123 9.48 13.80 -6.22
N THR A 124 10.51 13.58 -7.04
CA THR A 124 11.26 14.66 -7.73
C THR A 124 10.94 14.84 -9.21
N GLY A 125 10.34 13.84 -9.87
CA GLY A 125 10.19 13.79 -11.33
C GLY A 125 9.16 14.74 -11.95
N GLY A 126 8.59 15.70 -11.21
CA GLY A 126 7.58 16.61 -11.72
C GLY A 126 6.79 17.37 -10.65
N PRO A 127 5.74 18.12 -11.05
CA PRO A 127 4.93 18.91 -10.14
C PRO A 127 4.09 18.03 -9.20
N LEU A 128 3.82 18.53 -7.99
CA LEU A 128 3.12 17.80 -6.94
C LEU A 128 1.71 17.33 -7.35
N TRP A 129 0.97 18.10 -8.14
CA TRP A 129 -0.38 17.69 -8.58
C TRP A 129 -0.38 16.48 -9.53
N LEU A 130 0.77 16.08 -10.08
CA LEU A 130 0.93 14.85 -10.87
C LEU A 130 1.44 13.67 -10.03
N ILE A 131 1.54 13.80 -8.70
CA ILE A 131 2.09 12.74 -7.84
C ILE A 131 1.35 11.41 -8.02
N ALA A 132 0.01 11.42 -8.10
CA ALA A 132 -0.79 10.22 -8.32
C ALA A 132 -0.44 9.51 -9.64
N ALA A 133 -0.25 10.27 -10.73
CA ALA A 133 0.17 9.72 -12.01
C ALA A 133 1.62 9.19 -11.98
N ARG A 134 2.49 9.82 -11.18
CA ARG A 134 3.88 9.39 -11.04
C ARG A 134 4.02 8.05 -10.30
N PHE A 135 3.07 7.65 -9.45
CA PHE A 135 3.06 6.31 -8.85
C PHE A 135 3.03 5.17 -9.91
N PHE A 136 2.57 5.42 -11.14
CA PHE A 136 2.68 4.40 -12.20
C PHE A 136 4.12 4.11 -12.64
N TYR A 137 5.10 4.96 -12.28
CA TYR A 137 6.52 4.67 -12.45
C TYR A 137 6.95 3.41 -11.70
N HIS A 138 6.28 3.04 -10.60
CA HIS A 138 6.55 1.79 -9.89
C HIS A 138 6.46 0.57 -10.81
N GLU A 139 5.51 0.56 -11.75
CA GLU A 139 5.41 -0.54 -12.72
C GLU A 139 6.59 -0.53 -13.69
N ILE A 140 6.91 0.65 -14.23
CA ILE A 140 8.05 0.83 -15.13
C ILE A 140 9.32 0.33 -14.44
N PHE A 141 9.55 0.72 -13.19
CA PHE A 141 10.69 0.29 -12.40
C PHE A 141 10.69 -1.22 -12.15
N PHE A 142 9.55 -1.78 -11.76
CA PHE A 142 9.36 -3.22 -11.55
C PHE A 142 9.73 -4.05 -12.78
N PHE A 143 9.28 -3.65 -13.96
CA PHE A 143 9.60 -4.32 -15.21
C PHE A 143 11.06 -4.08 -15.63
N LYS A 144 11.55 -2.83 -15.56
CA LYS A 144 12.93 -2.46 -15.90
C LYS A 144 13.95 -3.25 -15.08
N ARG A 145 13.70 -3.42 -13.79
CA ARG A 145 14.59 -4.11 -12.84
C ARG A 145 14.29 -5.61 -12.72
N LYS A 146 13.30 -6.13 -13.45
CA LYS A 146 12.89 -7.54 -13.45
C LYS A 146 12.62 -8.10 -12.06
N LEU A 147 11.85 -7.38 -11.25
CA LEU A 147 11.67 -7.69 -9.83
C LEU A 147 10.68 -8.83 -9.53
N TRP A 148 9.93 -9.29 -10.54
CA TRP A 148 8.88 -10.30 -10.36
C TRP A 148 9.43 -11.65 -9.90
N ARG A 149 8.62 -12.38 -9.13
CA ARG A 149 8.88 -13.76 -8.74
C ARG A 149 7.63 -14.61 -8.93
N LYS A 150 7.82 -15.91 -9.21
CA LYS A 150 6.72 -16.88 -9.32
C LYS A 150 5.59 -16.38 -10.23
N TYR A 151 4.36 -16.24 -9.70
CA TYR A 151 3.15 -15.87 -10.42
C TYR A 151 2.84 -14.37 -10.35
N GLU A 152 3.75 -13.53 -9.86
CA GLU A 152 3.50 -12.09 -9.67
C GLU A 152 3.17 -11.34 -10.96
N LEU A 153 3.65 -11.82 -12.12
CA LEU A 153 3.24 -11.26 -13.42
C LEU A 153 1.78 -11.57 -13.76
N LEU A 154 1.29 -12.76 -13.41
CA LEU A 154 -0.11 -13.11 -13.58
C LEU A 154 -0.98 -12.32 -12.60
N GLU A 155 -0.56 -12.21 -11.34
CA GLU A 155 -1.24 -11.39 -10.33
C GLU A 155 -1.32 -9.91 -10.76
N TRP A 156 -0.23 -9.36 -11.30
CA TRP A 156 -0.22 -8.03 -11.88
C TRP A 156 -1.21 -7.89 -13.04
N PHE A 157 -1.19 -8.84 -13.98
CA PHE A 157 -2.09 -8.83 -15.13
C PHE A 157 -3.57 -8.87 -14.69
N LEU A 158 -3.91 -9.75 -13.76
CA LEU A 158 -5.26 -9.87 -13.21
C LEU A 158 -5.67 -8.60 -12.45
N ALA A 159 -4.78 -8.03 -11.63
CA ALA A 159 -5.05 -6.79 -10.91
C ALA A 159 -5.34 -5.63 -11.89
N ARG A 160 -4.57 -5.53 -12.98
CA ARG A 160 -4.78 -4.52 -14.02
C ARG A 160 -6.07 -4.73 -14.78
N LEU A 161 -6.39 -5.97 -15.14
CA LEU A 161 -7.66 -6.32 -15.78
C LEU A 161 -8.85 -5.89 -14.91
N ILE A 162 -8.80 -6.16 -13.60
CA ILE A 162 -9.85 -5.78 -12.65
C ILE A 162 -9.99 -4.24 -12.61
N VAL A 163 -8.90 -3.51 -12.43
CA VAL A 163 -8.95 -2.03 -12.37
C VAL A 163 -9.52 -1.44 -13.66
N ILE A 164 -9.09 -1.93 -14.83
CA ILE A 164 -9.60 -1.48 -16.13
C ILE A 164 -11.08 -1.83 -16.32
N SER A 165 -11.56 -2.95 -15.75
CA SER A 165 -12.97 -3.34 -15.88
C SER A 165 -13.94 -2.54 -15.00
N ILE A 166 -13.44 -1.87 -13.96
CA ILE A 166 -14.25 -1.10 -13.00
C ILE A 166 -14.33 0.39 -13.39
N VAL A 167 -13.31 0.91 -14.09
CA VAL A 167 -13.20 2.31 -14.53
C VAL A 167 -13.76 2.47 -15.94
#